data_AF-A0A6I4HSX3-F1
#
_entry.id   AF-A0A6I4HSX3-F1
#
_cell.length_a   1.000
_cell.length_b   1.000
_cell.length_c   1.000
_cell.angle_alpha   90.00
_cell.angle_beta   90.00
_cell.angle_gamma   90.00
#
_symmetry.space_group_name_H-M   'P 1'
#
loop_
_entity.id
_entity.type
_entity.pdbx_description
1 polymer ?
#
loop_
_entity_poly.entity_id
_entity_poly.type
_entity_poly.pdbx_seq_one_letter_code
_entity_poly.pdbx_strand_id
1 'polypeptide(L)'
;FAGQLDDYKAVPHAKLLGLRLTARPLPYLELGASRTLQWGGEGRSESWDSLWNAIKGNDNVYDSDEDRSNQIAGFDARLNLQSLINAPVGIYGQYVGEDEAGLLPSKKMYLAGVDYSSSYNNMPYQLYAEWADTRTNNDVKGISYNHYV
;
A
#
# COMPACT_ATOMS: atom_id res chain seq x y z
N PHE A 1 2.90 4.63 11.05
CA PHE A 1 1.91 4.78 12.14
C PHE A 1 1.69 3.45 12.82
N ALA A 2 1.13 3.47 14.03
CA ALA A 2 0.67 2.30 14.74
C ALA A 2 -0.69 2.62 15.38
N GLY A 3 -1.66 1.73 15.23
CA GLY A 3 -3.01 1.92 15.76
C GLY A 3 -3.68 0.59 16.09
N GLN A 4 -4.88 0.67 16.66
CA GLN A 4 -5.74 -0.47 16.96
C GLN A 4 -7.03 -0.33 16.16
N LEU A 5 -7.48 -1.42 15.54
CA LEU A 5 -8.77 -1.49 14.88
C LEU A 5 -9.89 -1.44 15.92
N ASP A 6 -10.91 -0.64 15.63
CA ASP A 6 -12.12 -0.56 16.42
C ASP A 6 -13.23 -1.40 15.76
N ASP A 7 -14.08 -2.02 16.58
CA ASP A 7 -15.19 -2.90 16.16
C ASP A 7 -14.82 -3.99 15.12
N TYR A 8 -13.58 -4.49 15.13
CA TYR A 8 -13.18 -5.61 14.29
C TYR A 8 -13.60 -6.95 14.90
N LYS A 9 -14.84 -7.37 14.62
CA LYS A 9 -15.48 -8.54 15.25
C LYS A 9 -14.77 -9.87 15.04
N ALA A 10 -14.01 -10.00 13.95
CA ALA A 10 -13.33 -11.25 13.62
C ALA A 10 -12.10 -11.47 14.52
N VAL A 11 -11.35 -10.41 14.83
CA VAL A 11 -10.26 -10.41 15.82
C VAL A 11 -10.30 -9.10 16.61
N PRO A 12 -11.05 -9.03 17.73
CA PRO A 12 -11.13 -7.80 18.52
C PRO A 12 -9.74 -7.28 18.92
N HIS A 13 -9.59 -5.96 18.96
CA HIS A 13 -8.34 -5.29 19.34
C HIS A 13 -7.12 -5.59 18.46
N ALA A 14 -7.30 -6.12 17.24
CA ALA A 14 -6.22 -6.27 16.28
C ALA A 14 -5.51 -4.93 16.02
N LYS A 15 -4.18 -4.96 15.93
CA LYS A 15 -3.35 -3.78 15.68
C LYS A 15 -3.12 -3.61 14.19
N LEU A 16 -3.07 -2.35 13.74
CA LEU A 16 -2.73 -1.97 12.37
C LEU A 16 -1.46 -1.14 12.40
N LEU A 17 -0.41 -1.65 11.76
CA LEU A 17 0.88 -1.01 11.66
C LEU A 17 1.15 -0.64 10.20
N GLY A 18 1.60 0.59 9.96
CA GLY A 18 1.89 1.08 8.62
C GLY A 18 3.23 1.79 8.56
N LEU A 19 4.02 1.47 7.55
CA LEU A 19 5.27 2.12 7.20
C LEU A 19 5.15 2.68 5.78
N ARG A 20 5.59 3.93 5.59
CA ARG A 20 5.71 4.54 4.27
C ARG A 20 7.01 5.31 4.20
N LEU A 21 7.72 5.13 3.11
CA LEU A 21 8.95 5.83 2.76
C LEU A 21 8.78 6.45 1.39
N THR A 22 9.18 7.71 1.24
CA THR A 22 9.14 8.44 -0.02
C THR A 22 10.48 9.11 -0.25
N ALA A 23 10.98 9.07 -1.48
CA ALA A 23 12.21 9.73 -1.88
C ALA A 23 12.00 10.44 -3.22
N ARG A 24 12.65 11.59 -3.37
CA ARG A 24 12.64 12.35 -4.62
C ARG A 24 14.06 12.44 -5.18
N PRO A 25 14.58 11.36 -5.81
CA PRO A 25 15.96 11.31 -6.29
C PRO A 25 16.23 12.35 -7.40
N LEU A 26 15.20 12.76 -8.14
CA LEU A 26 15.28 13.78 -9.19
C LEU A 26 14.16 14.80 -8.99
N PRO A 27 14.33 16.07 -9.36
CA PRO A 27 13.30 17.11 -9.16
C PRO A 27 11.93 16.76 -9.76
N TYR A 28 11.92 15.93 -10.81
CA TYR A 28 10.74 15.47 -11.54
C TYR A 28 10.28 14.05 -11.17
N LEU A 29 10.97 13.31 -10.30
CA LEU A 29 10.63 11.92 -9.99
C LEU A 29 10.53 11.71 -8.48
N GLU A 30 9.34 11.34 -8.02
CA GLU A 30 9.10 10.84 -6.67
C GLU A 30 8.83 9.34 -6.72
N LEU A 31 9.44 8.61 -5.79
CA LEU A 31 9.29 7.17 -5.59
C LEU A 31 8.83 6.92 -4.16
N GLY A 32 7.87 6.03 -4.00
CA GLY A 32 7.33 5.62 -2.71
C GLY A 32 7.36 4.09 -2.55
N ALA A 33 7.53 3.67 -1.31
CA ALA A 33 7.33 2.31 -0.86
C ALA A 33 6.48 2.34 0.41
N SER A 34 5.55 1.41 0.54
CA SER A 34 4.70 1.28 1.72
C SER A 34 4.45 -0.17 2.09
N ARG A 35 4.27 -0.42 3.39
CA ARG A 35 3.90 -1.72 3.94
C ARG A 35 2.92 -1.49 5.08
N THR A 36 1.84 -2.24 5.09
CA THR A 36 0.85 -2.28 6.17
C THR A 36 0.73 -3.71 6.63
N LEU A 37 0.60 -3.92 7.94
CA LEU A 37 0.35 -5.25 8.49
C LEU A 37 -0.67 -5.19 9.64
N GLN A 38 -1.51 -6.22 9.73
CA GLN A 38 -2.41 -6.47 10.85
C GLN A 38 -1.79 -7.52 11.76
N TRP A 39 -1.64 -7.19 13.04
CA TRP A 39 -0.95 -8.02 14.02
C TRP A 39 -1.66 -7.99 15.38
N GLY A 40 -1.54 -9.06 16.17
CA GLY A 40 -2.13 -9.14 17.50
C GLY A 40 -3.66 -9.17 17.50
N GLY A 41 -4.26 -8.76 18.63
CA GLY A 41 -5.69 -8.89 18.90
C GLY A 41 -6.04 -10.10 19.76
N GLU A 42 -7.31 -10.22 20.14
CA GLU A 42 -7.79 -11.29 21.03
C GLU A 42 -7.48 -12.67 20.45
N GLY A 43 -6.85 -13.53 21.26
CA GLY A 43 -6.46 -14.87 20.87
C GLY A 43 -5.17 -14.97 20.05
N ARG A 44 -4.48 -13.85 19.76
CA ARG A 44 -3.22 -13.81 19.00
C ARG A 44 -2.04 -13.31 19.83
N SER A 45 -0.81 -13.62 19.40
CA SER A 45 0.40 -13.20 20.11
C SER A 45 0.60 -11.67 20.01
N GLU A 46 0.81 -11.01 21.15
CA GLU A 46 1.14 -9.58 21.23
C GLU A 46 2.58 -9.34 21.76
N SER A 47 3.48 -10.31 21.59
CA SER A 47 4.87 -10.22 22.04
C SER A 47 5.75 -9.40 21.08
N TRP A 48 6.81 -8.78 21.60
CA TRP A 48 7.77 -8.05 20.75
C TRP A 48 8.42 -8.95 19.68
N ASP A 49 8.64 -10.22 20.00
CA ASP A 49 9.18 -11.20 19.06
C ASP A 49 8.23 -11.44 17.89
N SER A 50 6.94 -11.69 18.17
CA SER A 50 5.91 -11.85 17.12
C SER A 50 5.76 -10.61 16.24
N LEU A 51 5.82 -9.42 16.84
CA LEU A 51 5.79 -8.16 16.13
C LEU A 51 7.00 -8.00 15.20
N TRP A 52 8.19 -8.32 15.71
CA TRP A 52 9.43 -8.20 14.95
C TRP A 52 9.48 -9.20 13.79
N ASN A 53 8.95 -10.41 13.97
CA ASN A 53 8.82 -11.41 12.91
C ASN A 53 7.85 -10.96 11.82
N ALA A 54 6.71 -10.36 12.19
CA ALA A 54 5.76 -9.78 11.24
C ALA A 54 6.36 -8.61 10.45
N ILE A 55 7.10 -7.71 11.12
CA ILE A 55 7.78 -6.57 10.45
C ILE A 55 8.81 -7.05 9.43
N LYS A 56 9.54 -8.14 9.73
CA LYS A 56 10.53 -8.71 8.82
C LYS A 56 9.94 -9.49 7.65
N GLY A 57 8.63 -9.78 7.66
CA GLY A 57 7.97 -10.63 6.66
C GLY A 57 8.33 -12.11 6.79
N ASN A 58 8.85 -12.54 7.95
CA ASN A 58 9.25 -13.92 8.20
C ASN A 58 8.08 -14.82 8.63
N ASP A 59 6.90 -14.25 8.82
CA ASP A 59 5.65 -14.93 9.20
C ASP A 59 4.93 -15.60 8.01
N ASN A 60 5.45 -15.44 6.79
CA ASN A 60 4.97 -16.15 5.60
C ASN A 60 5.66 -17.51 5.37
N VAL A 61 6.60 -17.91 6.23
CA VAL A 61 7.49 -19.06 6.01
C VAL A 61 7.10 -20.25 6.92
N TYR A 62 6.24 -21.12 6.39
CA TYR A 62 6.23 -22.57 6.64
C TYR A 62 6.04 -23.13 8.07
N ASP A 63 5.39 -22.44 9.01
CA ASP A 63 4.93 -23.14 10.23
C ASP A 63 3.56 -22.67 10.73
N SER A 64 2.71 -23.69 10.98
CA SER A 64 1.41 -23.81 11.65
C SER A 64 0.37 -22.65 11.64
N ASP A 65 -0.88 -23.07 11.44
CA ASP A 65 -2.12 -22.34 11.20
C ASP A 65 -2.56 -21.25 12.23
N GLU A 66 -1.72 -20.78 13.16
CA GLU A 66 -2.17 -19.96 14.29
C GLU A 66 -1.82 -18.46 14.26
N ASP A 67 -0.92 -17.97 13.40
CA ASP A 67 -0.45 -16.57 13.52
C ASP A 67 -0.08 -15.89 12.19
N ARG A 68 -0.85 -16.12 11.12
CA ARG A 68 -0.62 -15.42 9.83
C ARG A 68 -1.05 -13.96 9.95
N SER A 69 -0.10 -13.05 10.10
CA SER A 69 -0.37 -11.61 9.98
C SER A 69 -0.83 -11.30 8.55
N ASN A 70 -1.80 -10.38 8.42
CA ASN A 70 -2.24 -9.91 7.10
C ASN A 70 -1.34 -8.77 6.66
N GLN A 71 -0.84 -8.77 5.43
CA GLN A 71 0.12 -7.78 4.96
C GLN A 71 -0.25 -7.23 3.59
N ILE A 72 -0.03 -5.93 3.41
CA ILE A 72 -0.18 -5.26 2.12
C ILE A 72 1.08 -4.44 1.89
N ALA A 73 1.77 -4.67 0.78
CA ALA A 73 2.97 -3.94 0.42
C ALA A 73 2.86 -3.38 -1.00
N GLY A 74 3.44 -2.21 -1.24
CA GLY A 74 3.37 -1.59 -2.55
C GLY A 74 4.42 -0.54 -2.80
N PHE A 75 4.57 -0.24 -4.09
CA PHE A 75 5.40 0.81 -4.63
C PHE A 75 4.54 1.82 -5.38
N ASP A 76 4.94 3.08 -5.34
CA ASP A 76 4.32 4.14 -6.10
C ASP A 76 5.37 5.06 -6.70
N ALA A 77 5.02 5.69 -7.81
CA ALA A 77 5.88 6.64 -8.49
C ALA A 77 5.05 7.79 -9.05
N ARG A 78 5.65 8.98 -9.03
CA ARG A 78 5.09 10.17 -9.65
C ARG A 78 6.15 10.88 -10.48
N LEU A 79 5.81 11.14 -11.73
CA LEU A 79 6.59 11.94 -12.65
C LEU A 79 5.94 13.33 -12.80
N ASN A 80 6.69 14.39 -12.51
CA ASN A 80 6.28 15.77 -12.68
C ASN A 80 6.88 16.34 -13.98
N LEU A 81 6.02 16.61 -14.96
CA LEU A 81 6.44 17.10 -16.28
C LEU A 81 6.82 18.58 -16.28
N GLN A 82 6.49 19.33 -15.22
CA GLN A 82 6.80 20.75 -15.13
C GLN A 82 8.30 21.00 -15.20
N SER A 83 9.10 20.20 -14.50
CA SER A 83 10.55 20.35 -14.49
C SER A 83 11.25 19.72 -15.70
N LEU A 84 10.56 18.92 -16.52
CA LEU A 84 11.12 18.25 -17.70
C LEU A 84 10.82 18.99 -19.01
N ILE A 85 9.55 19.38 -19.20
CA ILE A 85 9.05 19.94 -20.46
C ILE A 85 8.19 21.19 -20.23
N ASN A 86 8.20 21.77 -19.03
CA ASN A 86 7.43 22.96 -18.66
C ASN A 86 5.91 22.80 -18.85
N ALA A 87 5.40 21.57 -18.71
CA ALA A 87 3.98 21.27 -18.73
C ALA A 87 3.51 20.99 -17.29
N PRO A 88 2.46 21.65 -16.78
CA PRO A 88 2.02 21.50 -15.41
C PRO A 88 1.15 20.24 -15.25
N VAL A 89 1.74 19.10 -15.58
CA VAL A 89 1.14 17.77 -15.63
C VAL A 89 1.92 16.83 -14.70
N GLY A 90 1.19 16.07 -13.88
CA GLY A 90 1.71 14.94 -13.13
C GLY A 90 1.21 13.63 -13.72
N ILE A 91 2.09 12.63 -13.86
CA ILE A 91 1.70 11.25 -14.16
C ILE A 91 2.09 10.43 -12.95
N TYR A 92 1.19 9.59 -12.46
CA TYR A 92 1.44 8.80 -11.27
C TYR A 92 0.87 7.40 -11.41
N GLY A 93 1.47 6.48 -10.66
CA GLY A 93 1.00 5.11 -10.60
C GLY A 93 1.37 4.48 -9.27
N GLN A 94 0.54 3.54 -8.86
CA GLN A 94 0.74 2.73 -7.69
C GLN A 94 0.49 1.27 -8.01
N TYR A 95 1.29 0.44 -7.36
CA TYR A 95 1.28 -1.00 -7.51
C TYR A 95 1.40 -1.62 -6.13
N VAL A 96 0.36 -2.35 -5.71
CA VAL A 96 0.23 -2.90 -4.36
C VAL A 96 -0.09 -4.39 -4.46
N GLY A 97 0.37 -5.20 -3.52
CA GLY A 97 0.06 -6.63 -3.44
C GLY A 97 -0.17 -7.10 -2.01
N GLU A 98 -0.98 -8.15 -1.90
CA GLU A 98 -1.36 -8.82 -0.64
C GLU A 98 -0.31 -9.84 -0.16
N ASP A 99 0.52 -10.35 -1.07
CA ASP A 99 1.53 -11.37 -0.75
C ASP A 99 2.91 -10.89 -1.21
N GLU A 100 3.98 -11.43 -0.63
CA GLU A 100 5.35 -11.17 -1.06
C GLU A 100 5.91 -12.39 -1.83
N ALA A 101 6.37 -12.17 -3.06
CA ALA A 101 7.06 -13.18 -3.88
C ALA A 101 8.47 -12.69 -4.20
N GLY A 102 9.45 -13.12 -3.40
CA GLY A 102 10.87 -12.78 -3.63
C GLY A 102 11.14 -11.27 -3.63
N LEU A 103 10.69 -10.56 -2.58
CA LEU A 103 10.80 -9.10 -2.40
C LEU A 103 9.88 -8.24 -3.28
N LEU A 104 9.15 -8.83 -4.22
CA LEU A 104 8.17 -8.11 -5.02
C LEU A 104 6.74 -8.44 -4.55
N PRO A 105 5.84 -7.45 -4.48
CA PRO A 105 4.43 -7.71 -4.23
C PRO A 105 3.86 -8.66 -5.27
N SER A 106 2.99 -9.56 -4.82
CA SER A 106 2.20 -10.48 -5.63
C SER A 106 0.73 -10.36 -5.25
N LYS A 107 -0.18 -10.94 -6.05
CA LYS A 107 -1.63 -10.70 -5.96
C LYS A 107 -1.96 -9.20 -6.05
N LYS A 108 -1.75 -8.69 -7.25
CA LYS A 108 -1.45 -7.28 -7.50
C LYS A 108 -2.72 -6.48 -7.76
N MET A 109 -2.77 -5.29 -7.20
CA MET A 109 -3.73 -4.23 -7.45
C MET A 109 -2.99 -3.05 -8.07
N TYR A 110 -3.67 -2.33 -8.95
CA TYR A 110 -3.06 -1.29 -9.78
C TYR A 110 -3.86 0.00 -9.70
N LEU A 111 -3.14 1.11 -9.71
CA LEU A 111 -3.69 2.45 -9.88
C LEU A 111 -2.78 3.24 -10.80
N ALA A 112 -3.36 3.97 -11.73
CA ALA A 112 -2.63 4.90 -12.60
C ALA A 112 -3.48 6.14 -12.83
N GLY A 113 -2.84 7.30 -12.85
CA GLY A 113 -3.53 8.56 -13.05
C GLY A 113 -2.64 9.63 -13.67
N VAL A 114 -3.33 10.67 -14.13
CA VAL A 114 -2.73 11.89 -14.66
C VAL A 114 -3.48 13.08 -14.08
N ASP A 115 -2.74 14.09 -13.65
CA ASP A 115 -3.29 15.36 -13.19
C ASP A 115 -2.71 16.54 -13.96
N TYR A 116 -3.49 17.60 -14.03
CA TYR A 116 -3.13 18.88 -14.63
C TYR A 116 -3.54 20.00 -13.69
N SER A 117 -2.63 20.92 -13.41
CA SER A 117 -2.88 22.07 -12.55
C SER A 117 -2.59 23.37 -13.29
N SER A 118 -3.48 24.34 -13.25
CA SER A 118 -3.28 25.63 -13.91
C SER A 118 -4.10 26.73 -13.23
N SER A 119 -4.09 27.93 -13.81
CA SER A 119 -4.90 29.04 -13.34
C SER A 119 -5.51 29.79 -14.50
N TYR A 120 -6.75 30.24 -14.33
CA TYR A 120 -7.45 31.10 -15.28
C TYR A 120 -8.02 32.30 -14.52
N ASN A 121 -7.71 33.53 -14.95
CA ASN A 121 -8.11 34.77 -14.26
C ASN A 121 -7.82 34.76 -12.74
N ASN A 122 -6.60 34.37 -12.34
CA ASN A 122 -6.19 34.22 -10.94
C ASN A 122 -6.99 33.19 -10.12
N MET A 123 -7.77 32.33 -10.78
CA MET A 123 -8.47 31.21 -10.15
C MET A 123 -7.69 29.92 -10.44
N PRO A 124 -7.03 29.30 -9.44
CA PRO A 124 -6.37 28.03 -9.64
C PRO A 124 -7.42 26.91 -9.85
N TYR A 125 -7.12 25.98 -10.75
CA TYR A 125 -7.91 24.77 -10.95
C TYR A 125 -7.01 23.56 -11.15
N GLN A 126 -7.53 22.40 -10.80
CA GLN A 126 -6.86 21.12 -10.97
C GLN A 126 -7.85 20.12 -11.56
N LEU A 127 -7.38 19.36 -12.55
CA LEU A 127 -8.13 18.28 -13.19
C LEU A 127 -7.32 17.00 -13.03
N TYR A 128 -7.99 15.86 -12.88
CA TYR A 128 -7.33 14.57 -12.87
C TYR A 128 -8.23 13.50 -13.49
N ALA A 129 -7.59 12.46 -14.03
CA ALA A 129 -8.23 11.23 -14.46
C ALA A 129 -7.45 10.07 -13.86
N GLU A 130 -8.17 9.11 -13.27
CA GLU A 130 -7.59 7.99 -12.56
C GLU A 130 -8.28 6.69 -12.95
N TRP A 131 -7.47 5.65 -13.12
CA TRP A 131 -7.91 4.28 -13.30
C TRP A 131 -7.39 3.45 -12.13
N ALA A 132 -8.28 2.64 -11.55
CA ALA A 132 -7.96 1.74 -10.46
C ALA A 132 -8.52 0.34 -10.76
N ASP A 133 -7.71 -0.68 -10.51
CA ASP A 133 -8.10 -2.08 -10.54
C ASP A 133 -7.68 -2.75 -9.24
N THR A 134 -8.67 -3.00 -8.38
CA THR A 134 -8.51 -3.68 -7.10
C THR A 134 -8.71 -5.18 -7.21
N ARG A 135 -8.90 -5.75 -8.41
CA ARG A 135 -8.92 -7.20 -8.63
C ARG A 135 -7.51 -7.78 -8.49
N THR A 136 -7.43 -9.09 -8.26
CA THR A 136 -6.15 -9.76 -8.05
C THR A 136 -5.52 -10.11 -9.39
N ASN A 137 -4.48 -9.38 -9.80
CA ASN A 137 -3.85 -9.51 -11.12
C ASN A 137 -4.89 -9.34 -12.26
N ASN A 138 -5.80 -8.37 -12.14
CA ASN A 138 -6.90 -8.11 -13.07
C ASN A 138 -8.02 -9.19 -13.13
N ASP A 139 -7.94 -10.23 -12.29
CA ASP A 139 -8.93 -11.30 -12.23
C ASP A 139 -9.76 -11.23 -10.94
N VAL A 140 -11.05 -11.53 -11.05
CA VAL A 140 -11.95 -11.65 -9.89
C VAL A 140 -11.67 -12.98 -9.18
N LYS A 141 -10.81 -12.94 -8.16
CA LYS A 141 -10.38 -14.13 -7.39
C LYS A 141 -10.84 -14.14 -5.93
N GLY A 142 -11.44 -13.05 -5.45
CA GLY A 142 -11.85 -12.92 -4.05
C GLY A 142 -10.67 -12.91 -3.08
N ILE A 143 -9.49 -12.46 -3.51
CA ILE A 143 -8.29 -12.42 -2.66
C ILE A 143 -7.96 -11.00 -2.20
N SER A 144 -8.08 -10.01 -3.08
CA SER A 144 -7.84 -8.60 -2.71
C SER A 144 -8.68 -8.19 -1.50
N TYR A 145 -8.03 -7.61 -0.49
CA TYR A 145 -8.61 -7.20 0.79
C TYR A 145 -9.29 -8.32 1.58
N ASN A 146 -9.01 -9.59 1.27
CA ASN A 146 -9.52 -10.74 2.01
C ASN A 146 -8.38 -11.48 2.69
N HIS A 147 -8.62 -11.85 3.95
CA HIS A 147 -7.68 -12.61 4.76
C HIS A 147 -8.45 -13.66 5.57
N TYR A 148 -7.82 -14.80 5.83
CA TYR A 148 -8.39 -15.89 6.62
C TYR A 148 -8.12 -15.62 8.10
N VAL A 149 -9.19 -15.39 8.86
CA VAL A 149 -9.14 -15.04 10.28
C VAL A 149 -9.14 -16.26 11.17
#